data_AF-A0A9E6AJM7-F1
#
_entry.id   AF-A0A9E6AJM7-F1
#
_cell.length_a   1.000
_cell.length_b   1.000
_cell.length_c   1.000
_cell.angle_alpha   90.00
_cell.angle_beta   90.00
_cell.angle_gamma   90.00
#
_symmetry.space_group_name_H-M   'P 1'
#
loop_
_entity.id
_entity.type
_entity.pdbx_description
1 polymer ?
#
loop_
_entity_poly.entity_id
_entity_poly.type
_entity_poly.pdbx_seq_one_letter_code
_entity_poly.pdbx_strand_id
1 'polypeptide(L)' 'MNMLVMDGLEMVKRLREIAALEKLPILMVTTEVGADMAKRARAAGATGWISKPFKVKFLFKGVNRVLSSR' A
#
# COMPACT_ATOMS: atom_id res chain seq x y z
N MET A 1 0.28 -16.20 -2.13
CA MET A 1 -0.77 -16.91 -1.37
C MET A 1 -1.25 -15.95 -0.32
N ASN A 2 -2.53 -15.59 -0.46
CA ASN A 2 -3.03 -14.23 -0.32
C ASN A 2 -3.94 -14.14 0.91
N MET A 3 -4.32 -12.93 1.32
CA MET A 3 -5.37 -12.77 2.34
C MET A 3 -6.55 -13.68 1.94
N LEU A 4 -6.86 -14.68 2.78
CA LEU A 4 -7.64 -15.88 2.47
C LEU A 4 -9.11 -15.62 2.03
N VAL A 5 -9.51 -14.35 1.97
CA VAL A 5 -10.85 -13.89 1.58
C VAL A 5 -10.80 -12.69 0.60
N MET A 6 -9.73 -11.86 0.60
CA MET A 6 -9.66 -10.63 -0.20
C MET A 6 -8.22 -10.24 -0.54
N ASP A 7 -7.92 -9.90 -1.80
CA ASP A 7 -6.59 -9.42 -2.17
C ASP A 7 -6.28 -8.02 -1.59
N GLY A 8 -5.00 -7.75 -1.31
CA GLY A 8 -4.57 -6.46 -0.74
C GLY A 8 -4.89 -5.27 -1.64
N LEU A 9 -4.83 -5.42 -2.97
CA LEU A 9 -5.20 -4.34 -3.90
C LEU A 9 -6.70 -4.07 -3.89
N GLU A 10 -7.51 -5.11 -3.80
CA GLU A 10 -8.96 -5.02 -3.68
C GLU A 10 -9.38 -4.29 -2.40
N MET A 11 -8.69 -4.58 -1.29
CA MET A 11 -8.88 -3.84 -0.03
C MET A 11 -8.63 -2.34 -0.22
N VAL A 12 -7.55 -1.94 -0.91
CA VAL A 12 -7.25 -0.52 -1.15
C VAL A 12 -8.37 0.14 -1.95
N LYS A 13 -8.85 -0.50 -3.02
CA LYS A 13 -9.94 0.05 -3.85
C LYS A 13 -11.21 0.29 -3.01
N ARG A 14 -11.63 -0.70 -2.23
CA ARG A 14 -12.81 -0.58 -1.35
C ARG A 14 -12.65 0.51 -0.30
N LEU A 15 -11.45 0.67 0.28
CA LEU A 15 -11.18 1.76 1.22
C LEU A 15 -11.30 3.13 0.57
N ARG A 16 -11.00 3.26 -0.73
CA ARG A 16 -11.13 4.52 -1.48
C ARG A 16 -12.58 4.85 -1.85
N GLU A 17 -13.47 3.86 -1.88
CA GLU A 17 -14.91 4.07 -2.08
C GLU A 17 -15.60 4.62 -0.82
N ILE A 18 -14.98 4.47 0.36
CA ILE A 18 -15.51 5.00 1.62
C ILE A 18 -15.09 6.47 1.74
N ALA A 19 -16.03 7.41 1.56
CA ALA A 19 -15.77 8.85 1.58
C ALA A 19 -15.00 9.33 2.83
N ALA A 20 -15.30 8.76 4.00
CA ALA A 20 -14.59 9.08 5.25
C ALA A 20 -13.11 8.67 5.26
N LEU A 21 -12.71 7.73 4.39
CA LEU A 21 -11.37 7.16 4.31
C LEU A 21 -10.65 7.51 2.99
N GLU A 22 -11.26 8.31 2.11
CA GLU A 22 -10.73 8.66 0.80
C GLU A 22 -9.27 9.18 0.89
N LYS A 23 -8.99 9.99 1.91
CA LYS A 23 -7.67 10.61 2.14
C LYS A 23 -6.78 9.84 3.12
N LEU A 24 -7.21 8.68 3.64
CA LEU A 24 -6.41 7.90 4.58
C LEU A 24 -5.12 7.42 3.89
N PRO A 25 -3.92 7.72 4.42
CA PRO A 25 -2.68 7.20 3.84
C PRO A 25 -2.62 5.67 3.93
N ILE A 26 -2.32 5.00 2.81
CA ILE A 26 -2.22 3.54 2.74
C ILE A 26 -0.81 3.16 2.29
N LEU A 27 -0.10 2.41 3.13
CA LEU A 27 1.21 1.84 2.82
C LEU A 27 1.08 0.33 2.65
N MET A 28 1.21 -0.16 1.42
CA MET A 28 1.15 -1.60 1.13
C MET A 28 2.48 -2.28 1.44
N VAL A 29 2.42 -3.46 2.03
CA VAL A 29 3.61 -4.29 2.29
C VAL A 29 3.40 -5.67 1.67
N THR A 30 4.19 -6.03 0.66
CA THR A 30 3.94 -7.22 -0.17
C THR A 30 5.22 -8.04 -0.40
N THR A 31 5.09 -9.36 -0.57
CA THR A 31 6.18 -10.24 -1.03
C THR A 31 6.30 -10.31 -2.54
N GLU A 32 5.32 -9.79 -3.30
CA GLU A 32 5.42 -9.71 -4.75
C GLU A 32 6.41 -8.61 -5.17
N VAL A 33 7.45 -9.02 -5.89
CA VAL A 33 8.48 -8.14 -6.43
C VAL A 33 8.23 -7.97 -7.92
N GLY A 34 8.08 -6.72 -8.38
CA GLY A 34 7.92 -6.40 -9.80
C GLY A 34 7.49 -4.94 -9.99
N ALA A 35 8.01 -4.29 -11.05
CA ALA A 35 7.65 -2.91 -11.40
C ALA A 35 6.12 -2.73 -11.57
N ASP A 36 5.43 -3.80 -11.95
CA ASP A 36 3.98 -3.81 -12.11
C ASP A 36 3.22 -3.78 -10.79
N MET A 37 3.79 -4.28 -9.68
CA MET A 37 3.12 -4.21 -8.39
C MET A 37 3.05 -2.77 -7.86
N ALA A 38 4.11 -1.99 -8.06
CA ALA A 38 4.12 -0.56 -7.72
C ALA A 38 3.06 0.22 -8.51
N LYS A 39 2.94 -0.06 -9.82
CA LYS A 39 1.92 0.54 -10.69
C LYS A 39 0.51 0.15 -10.26
N ARG A 40 0.28 -1.15 -10.02
CA ARG A 40 -1.02 -1.67 -9.54
C ARG A 40 -1.42 -1.07 -8.20
N ALA A 41 -0.50 -1.00 -7.23
CA ALA A 41 -0.75 -0.40 -5.92
C ALA A 41 -1.12 1.09 -6.03
N ARG A 42 -0.39 1.85 -6.84
CA ARG A 42 -0.69 3.27 -7.08
C ARG A 42 -2.04 3.44 -7.77
N ALA A 43 -2.33 2.63 -8.79
CA ALA A 43 -3.62 2.67 -9.50
C ALA A 43 -4.80 2.30 -8.60
N ALA A 44 -4.60 1.41 -7.62
CA ALA A 44 -5.61 1.08 -6.61
C ALA A 44 -5.82 2.22 -5.58
N GLY A 45 -4.94 3.22 -5.54
CA GLY A 45 -5.03 4.36 -4.61
C GLY A 45 -4.13 4.24 -3.37
N ALA A 46 -3.14 3.33 -3.36
CA ALA A 46 -2.17 3.27 -2.28
C ALA A 46 -1.22 4.48 -2.32
N THR A 47 -0.89 5.02 -1.15
CA THR A 47 0.06 6.14 -1.00
C THR A 47 1.51 5.68 -1.19
N GLY A 48 1.82 4.44 -0.80
CA GLY A 48 3.14 3.86 -0.97
C GLY A 48 3.11 2.33 -0.94
N TRP A 49 4.25 1.73 -1.29
CA TRP A 49 4.46 0.28 -1.23
C TRP A 49 5.86 -0.06 -0.71
N ILE A 50 6.01 -1.22 -0.06
CA ILE A 50 7.28 -1.80 0.40
C ILE A 50 7.30 -3.28 0.05
N SER A 51 8.38 -3.72 -0.61
CA SER A 51 8.60 -5.13 -0.92
C SER A 51 9.28 -5.86 0.24
N LYS A 52 8.80 -7.06 0.56
CA LYS A 52 9.42 -8.02 1.49
C LYS A 52 10.44 -8.89 0.75
N PRO A 53 11.53 -9.31 1.41
CA PRO A 53 11.97 -8.87 2.74
C PRO A 53 12.53 -7.43 2.68
N PHE A 54 12.30 -6.64 3.74
CA PHE A 54 12.82 -5.28 3.86
C PHE A 54 13.61 -5.10 5.16
N LYS A 55 14.60 -4.20 5.14
CA LYS A 55 15.26 -3.73 6.37
C LYS A 55 14.33 -2.76 7.10
N VAL A 56 14.28 -2.83 8.43
CA VAL A 56 13.42 -1.99 9.29
C VAL A 56 13.53 -0.49 8.98
N LYS A 57 14.73 0.01 8.65
CA LYS A 57 14.94 1.40 8.22
C LYS A 57 14.06 1.85 7.05
N PHE A 58 13.75 0.94 6.11
CA PHE A 58 12.91 1.25 4.95
C PHE A 58 11.43 1.32 5.33
N LEU A 59 10.99 0.58 6.35
CA LEU A 59 9.65 0.71 6.89
C LEU A 59 9.44 2.10 7.49
N PHE A 60 10.35 2.53 8.38
CA PHE A 60 10.28 3.87 8.98
C PHE A 60 10.30 4.97 7.91
N LYS A 61 11.16 4.84 6.89
CA LYS A 61 11.20 5.80 5.78
C LYS A 61 9.88 5.84 5.01
N GLY A 62 9.28 4.67 4.75
CA GLY A 62 7.98 4.57 4.07
C GLY A 62 6.85 5.20 4.87
N VAL A 63 6.76 4.87 6.16
CA VAL A 63 5.77 5.44 7.09
C VAL A 63 5.91 6.97 7.16
N ASN A 64 7.12 7.47 7.39
CA ASN A 64 7.35 8.92 7.45
C ASN A 64 6.95 9.62 6.15
N ARG A 65 7.23 9.01 4.99
CA ARG A 65 6.88 9.59 3.69
C ARG A 65 5.37 9.64 3.45
N VAL A 66 4.62 8.60 3.82
CA VAL A 66 3.17 8.61 3.65
C VAL A 66 2.46 9.55 4.63
N LEU A 67 3.05 9.78 5.82
CA LEU A 67 2.51 10.71 6.81
C LEU A 67 2.90 12.17 6.52
N SER A 68 4.07 12.42 5.92
CA SER A 68 4.53 13.78 5.59
C SER A 68 3.90 14.37 4.33
N SER A 69 3.14 13.59 3.55
CA SER A 69 2.50 14.05 2.30
C SER A 69 1.13 14.70 2.57
N ARG A 70 0.96 15.33 3.75
CA ARG A 70 -0.24 16.05 4.17
C ARG A 70 -0.06 17.56 3.99
#